data_AF-A0A255HQ69-F1
#
_entry.id   AF-A0A255HQ69-F1
#
_cell.length_a   1.000
_cell.length_b   1.000
_cell.length_c   1.000
_cell.angle_alpha   90.00
_cell.angle_beta   90.00
_cell.angle_gamma   90.00
#
_symmetry.space_group_name_H-M   'P 1'
#
loop_
_entity.id
_entity.type
_entity.pdbx_description
1 polymer ?
#
loop_
_entity_poly.entity_id
_entity_poly.type
_entity_poly.pdbx_seq_one_letter_code
_entity_poly.pdbx_strand_id
1 'polypeptide(L)'
;MDNSAVLLQLARELQAAAGKHDWDTLDVLERRLARQLAVLSAQGGLDANEQEALRTLRAAHARAFQLCSDEKHRLGLQLGDLHSRQEGWVAYALEGAMYQDGNQA
;
A
#
# COMPACT_ATOMS: atom_id res chain seq x y z
N MET A 1 31.67 8.32 5.44
CA MET A 1 30.93 8.97 4.33
C MET A 1 29.59 9.36 4.91
N ASP A 2 29.17 10.61 4.74
CA ASP A 2 27.86 11.07 5.22
C ASP A 2 26.74 10.47 4.35
N ASN A 3 25.90 9.63 4.94
CA ASN A 3 24.80 8.95 4.24
C ASN A 3 23.48 9.73 4.28
N SER A 4 23.44 10.88 4.97
CA SER A 4 22.22 11.68 5.17
C SER A 4 21.53 12.05 3.86
N ALA A 5 22.31 12.43 2.83
CA ALA A 5 21.77 12.79 1.52
C ALA A 5 21.05 11.63 0.83
N VAL A 6 21.60 10.40 0.95
CA VAL A 6 21.01 9.18 0.38
C VAL A 6 19.71 8.83 1.11
N LEU A 7 19.69 8.95 2.45
CA LEU A 7 18.50 8.72 3.27
C LEU A 7 17.39 9.73 2.96
N LEU A 8 17.73 11.01 2.80
CA LEU A 8 16.78 12.07 2.43
C LEU A 8 16.28 11.92 0.99
N GLN A 9 17.09 11.39 0.08
CA GLN A 9 16.65 11.05 -1.26
C GLN A 9 15.65 9.88 -1.23
N LEU A 10 15.95 8.80 -0.50
CA LEU A 10 15.04 7.67 -0.32
C LEU A 10 13.71 8.10 0.28
N ALA A 11 13.73 9.01 1.26
CA ALA A 11 12.51 9.54 1.88
C ALA A 11 11.61 10.25 0.86
N ARG A 12 12.19 11.07 -0.03
CA ARG A 12 11.47 11.78 -1.09
C ARG A 12 10.92 10.81 -2.14
N GLU A 13 11.72 9.82 -2.56
CA GLU A 13 11.31 8.80 -3.52
C GLU A 13 10.14 7.96 -2.96
N LEU A 14 10.20 7.55 -1.69
CA LEU A 14 9.11 6.84 -1.01
C LEU A 14 7.81 7.65 -0.97
N GLN A 15 7.89 8.92 -0.59
CA GLN A 15 6.71 9.81 -0.57
C GLN A 15 6.11 9.99 -1.97
N ALA A 16 6.95 10.16 -2.99
CA ALA A 16 6.49 10.33 -4.37
C ALA A 16 5.84 9.06 -4.93
N ALA A 17 6.44 7.88 -4.70
CA ALA A 17 5.88 6.60 -5.12
C ALA A 17 4.56 6.32 -4.40
N ALA A 18 4.51 6.51 -3.07
CA ALA A 18 3.29 6.34 -2.29
C ALA A 18 2.18 7.29 -2.72
N GLY A 19 2.49 8.57 -2.98
CA GLY A 19 1.51 9.55 -3.45
C GLY A 19 0.96 9.28 -4.85
N LYS A 20 1.71 8.55 -5.69
CA LYS A 20 1.27 8.10 -7.02
C LYS A 20 0.58 6.74 -6.99
N HIS A 21 0.49 6.09 -5.82
CA HIS A 21 0.04 4.70 -5.69
C HIS A 21 0.86 3.73 -6.57
N ASP A 22 2.13 4.04 -6.79
CA ASP A 22 3.05 3.19 -7.54
C ASP A 22 3.65 2.13 -6.61
N TRP A 23 2.86 1.08 -6.37
CA TRP A 23 3.18 0.03 -5.39
C TRP A 23 4.39 -0.81 -5.80
N ASP A 24 4.62 -0.99 -7.10
CA ASP A 24 5.78 -1.73 -7.62
C ASP A 24 7.08 -0.97 -7.33
N THR A 25 7.10 0.33 -7.62
CA THR A 25 8.24 1.19 -7.27
C THR A 25 8.44 1.23 -5.75
N LEU A 26 7.37 1.21 -4.97
CA LEU A 26 7.43 1.22 -3.50
C LEU A 26 8.11 -0.04 -2.94
N ASP A 27 7.82 -1.25 -3.46
CA ASP A 27 8.50 -2.48 -3.06
C ASP A 27 10.01 -2.44 -3.35
N VAL A 28 10.40 -1.91 -4.53
CA VAL A 28 11.82 -1.75 -4.90
C VAL A 28 12.53 -0.80 -3.95
N LEU A 29 11.90 0.33 -3.61
CA LEU A 29 12.43 1.32 -2.68
C LEU A 29 12.56 0.77 -1.26
N GLU A 30 11.58 0.01 -0.76
CA GLU A 30 11.63 -0.65 0.55
C GLU A 30 12.78 -1.65 0.65
N ARG A 31 12.99 -2.48 -0.38
CA ARG A 31 14.14 -3.41 -0.41
C ARG A 31 15.47 -2.65 -0.43
N ARG A 32 15.54 -1.53 -1.15
CA ARG A 32 16.73 -0.67 -1.17
C ARG A 32 16.98 -0.03 0.19
N LEU A 33 15.93 0.42 0.86
CA LEU A 33 15.96 0.95 2.22
C LEU A 33 16.49 -0.09 3.21
N ALA A 34 15.96 -1.32 3.19
CA ALA A 34 16.40 -2.39 4.08
C ALA A 34 17.90 -2.69 3.93
N ARG A 35 18.41 -2.72 2.69
CA ARG A 35 19.85 -2.91 2.43
C ARG A 35 20.69 -1.74 2.98
N GLN A 36 20.24 -0.51 2.78
CA GLN A 36 20.94 0.69 3.28
C GLN A 36 20.98 0.73 4.82
N LEU A 37 19.87 0.39 5.48
CA LEU A 37 19.81 0.31 6.94
C LEU A 37 20.74 -0.78 7.51
N ALA A 38 20.85 -1.93 6.84
CA ALA A 38 21.77 -2.98 7.24
C ALA A 38 23.24 -2.57 7.11
N VAL A 39 23.57 -1.78 6.07
CA VAL A 39 24.92 -1.22 5.91
C VAL A 39 25.22 -0.18 6.99
N LEU A 40 24.25 0.71 7.28
CA LEU A 40 24.38 1.73 8.33
C LEU A 40 24.55 1.13 9.72
N SER A 41 23.79 0.08 10.04
CA SER A 41 23.91 -0.58 11.35
C SER A 41 25.27 -1.26 11.55
N ALA A 42 25.88 -1.76 10.47
CA ALA A 42 27.21 -2.38 10.49
C ALA A 42 28.35 -1.35 10.61
N GLN A 43 28.17 -0.12 10.12
CA GLN A 43 29.19 0.93 10.17
C GLN A 43 29.37 1.51 11.58
N GLY A 44 28.31 1.51 12.41
CA GLY A 44 28.36 1.90 13.81
C GLY A 44 28.52 3.42 14.03
N GLY A 45 27.76 3.97 14.98
CA GLY A 45 27.79 5.39 15.34
C GLY A 45 27.12 6.27 14.27
N LEU A 46 25.88 6.67 14.51
CA LEU A 46 25.18 7.63 13.66
C LEU A 46 25.48 9.05 14.13
N ASP A 47 25.91 9.90 13.21
CA ASP A 47 26.05 11.33 13.51
C ASP A 47 24.68 12.03 13.62
N ALA A 48 24.67 13.29 14.06
CA ALA A 48 23.43 14.04 14.26
C ALA A 48 22.63 14.24 12.95
N ASN A 49 23.32 14.38 11.81
CA ASN A 49 22.69 14.58 10.51
C ASN A 49 22.03 13.29 10.02
N GLU A 50 22.70 12.16 10.18
CA GLU A 50 22.17 10.84 9.86
C GLU A 50 20.97 10.50 10.75
N GLN A 51 21.01 10.84 12.03
CA GLN A 51 19.86 10.67 12.93
C GLN A 51 18.65 11.51 12.50
N GLU A 52 18.85 12.76 12.08
CA GLU A 52 17.76 13.61 11.55
C GLU A 52 17.22 13.06 10.22
N ALA A 53 18.10 12.64 9.33
CA ALA A 53 17.72 12.03 8.05
C ALA A 53 16.91 10.73 8.26
N LEU A 54 17.30 9.89 9.23
CA LEU A 54 16.55 8.69 9.61
C LEU A 54 15.19 9.02 10.21
N ARG A 55 15.06 10.09 11.00
CA ARG A 55 13.77 10.54 11.53
C ARG A 55 12.83 10.98 10.40
N THR A 56 13.35 11.72 9.43
CA THR A 56 12.59 12.13 8.23
C THR A 56 12.16 10.93 7.40
N LEU A 57 13.07 9.97 7.18
CA LEU A 57 12.80 8.75 6.44
C LEU A 57 11.76 7.86 7.14
N ARG A 58 11.81 7.75 8.47
CA ARG A 58 10.81 7.03 9.26
C ARG A 58 9.42 7.66 9.12
N ALA A 59 9.32 8.99 9.11
CA ALA A 59 8.06 9.69 8.89
C ALA A 59 7.52 9.44 7.47
N ALA A 60 8.38 9.46 6.45
CA ALA A 60 8.03 9.12 5.07
C ALA A 60 7.49 7.69 4.94
N HIS A 61 8.18 6.70 5.51
CA HIS A 61 7.75 5.31 5.53
C HIS A 61 6.41 5.13 6.27
N ALA A 62 6.24 5.77 7.43
CA ALA A 62 4.97 5.70 8.16
C ALA A 62 3.80 6.24 7.33
N ARG A 63 4.02 7.31 6.57
CA ARG A 63 3.00 7.86 5.67
C ARG A 63 2.71 6.92 4.49
N ALA A 64 3.74 6.32 3.89
CA ALA A 64 3.57 5.33 2.84
C ALA A 64 2.75 4.11 3.32
N PHE A 65 3.03 3.62 4.54
CA PHE A 65 2.28 2.54 5.17
C PHE A 65 0.79 2.89 5.35
N GLN A 66 0.49 4.10 5.83
CA GLN A 66 -0.90 4.57 5.95
C GLN A 66 -1.62 4.57 4.61
N LEU A 67 -1.00 5.15 3.56
CA LEU A 67 -1.60 5.19 2.22
C LEU A 67 -1.87 3.78 1.66
N CYS A 68 -0.94 2.85 1.86
CA CYS A 68 -1.15 1.46 1.46
C CYS A 68 -2.29 0.79 2.24
N SER A 69 -2.39 1.06 3.54
CA SER A 69 -3.49 0.54 4.38
C SER A 69 -4.85 1.10 3.96
N ASP A 70 -4.92 2.40 3.66
CA ASP A 70 -6.13 3.07 3.19
C ASP A 70 -6.59 2.50 1.85
N GLU A 71 -5.65 2.30 0.90
CA GLU A 71 -5.96 1.70 -0.40
C GLU A 71 -6.43 0.25 -0.27
N LYS A 72 -5.79 -0.54 0.60
CA LYS A 72 -6.24 -1.91 0.90
C LYS A 72 -7.67 -1.92 1.46
N HIS A 73 -8.00 -0.98 2.35
CA HIS A 73 -9.34 -0.85 2.89
C HIS A 73 -10.35 -0.46 1.79
N ARG A 74 -10.00 0.51 0.95
CA ARG A 74 -10.82 0.93 -0.21
C ARG A 74 -11.13 -0.22 -1.15
N LEU A 75 -10.12 -1.02 -1.50
CA LEU A 75 -10.28 -2.21 -2.35
C LEU A 75 -11.16 -3.27 -1.68
N GLY A 76 -11.00 -3.48 -0.37
CA GLY A 76 -11.86 -4.38 0.40
C GLY A 76 -13.33 -3.99 0.35
N LEU A 77 -13.64 -2.71 0.50
CA LEU A 77 -15.01 -2.18 0.37
C LEU A 77 -15.55 -2.39 -1.05
N GLN A 78 -14.76 -2.09 -2.10
CA GLN A 78 -15.18 -2.28 -3.49
C GLN A 78 -15.46 -3.75 -3.83
N LEU A 79 -14.65 -4.67 -3.32
CA LEU A 79 -14.87 -6.10 -3.50
C LEU A 79 -16.16 -6.56 -2.79
N GLY A 80 -16.43 -6.06 -1.58
CA GLY A 80 -17.68 -6.31 -0.87
C GLY A 80 -18.91 -5.83 -1.65
N ASP A 81 -18.85 -4.61 -2.19
CA ASP A 81 -19.92 -4.04 -3.02
C ASP A 81 -20.17 -4.87 -4.29
N LEU A 82 -19.11 -5.32 -4.97
CA LEU A 82 -19.22 -6.18 -6.15
C LEU A 82 -19.88 -7.52 -5.81
N HIS A 83 -19.50 -8.12 -4.69
CA HIS A 83 -20.08 -9.38 -4.24
C HIS A 83 -21.57 -9.24 -3.89
N SER A 84 -21.94 -8.20 -3.14
CA SER A 84 -23.36 -7.95 -2.79
C SER A 84 -24.22 -7.66 -4.03
N ARG A 85 -23.68 -6.95 -5.02
CA ARG A 85 -24.36 -6.76 -6.31
C ARG A 85 -24.53 -8.08 -7.05
N GLN A 86 -23.52 -8.95 -7.07
CA GLN A 86 -23.61 -10.27 -7.68
C GLN A 86 -24.71 -11.11 -7.02
N GLU A 87 -24.76 -11.16 -5.69
CA GLU A 87 -25.81 -11.87 -4.94
C GLU A 87 -27.20 -11.33 -5.26
N GLY A 88 -27.35 -9.99 -5.34
CA GLY A 88 -28.62 -9.36 -5.71
C GLY A 88 -29.08 -9.74 -7.12
N TRP A 89 -28.17 -9.75 -8.11
CA TRP A 89 -28.49 -10.16 -9.47
C TRP A 89 -28.85 -11.64 -9.56
N VAL A 90 -28.16 -12.51 -8.81
CA VAL A 90 -28.48 -13.95 -8.72
C VAL A 90 -29.86 -14.16 -8.08
N ALA A 91 -30.19 -13.43 -7.02
CA ALA A 91 -31.50 -13.53 -6.37
C ALA A 91 -32.64 -13.18 -7.34
N TYR A 92 -32.51 -12.07 -8.08
CA TYR A 92 -33.51 -11.70 -9.09
C TYR A 92 -33.56 -12.68 -10.28
N ALA A 93 -32.42 -13.23 -10.70
CA ALA A 93 -32.40 -14.24 -11.76
C ALA A 93 -33.07 -15.56 -11.34
N LEU A 94 -32.89 -15.99 -10.08
CA LEU A 94 -33.52 -17.18 -9.53
C LEU A 94 -35.04 -16.98 -9.36
N GLU A 95 -35.45 -15.80 -8.90
CA GLU A 95 -36.87 -15.44 -8.77
C GLU A 95 -37.57 -15.45 -10.14
N GLY A 96 -36.95 -14.86 -11.18
CA GLY A 96 -37.47 -14.92 -12.55
C GLY A 96 -37.63 -16.34 -13.11
N ALA A 97 -36.71 -17.25 -12.78
CA ALA A 97 -36.78 -18.66 -13.19
C ALA A 97 -37.92 -19.42 -12.47
N MET A 98 -38.17 -19.12 -11.19
CA MET A 98 -39.27 -19.75 -10.43
C MET A 98 -40.66 -19.34 -10.94
N TYR A 99 -40.82 -18.09 -11.40
CA TYR A 99 -42.09 -17.64 -11.99
C TYR A 99 -42.34 -18.17 -13.41
N GLN A 100 -41.30 -18.55 -14.16
CA GLN A 100 -41.45 -19.20 -15.47
C GLN A 100 -41.87 -20.67 -15.36
N ASP A 101 -41.44 -21.39 -14.32
CA ASP A 101 -41.76 -22.81 -14.10
C ASP A 101 -43.20 -23.01 -13.55
N GLY A 102 -43.74 -22.03 -12.82
CA GLY A 102 -45.10 -22.06 -12.30
C GLY A 102 -46.23 -21.81 -13.32
N ASN A 103 -45.91 -21.45 -14.56
CA ASN A 103 -46.88 -21.09 -15.60
C ASN A 103 -47.05 -22.17 -16.69
N GLN A 104 -46.57 -23.40 -16.45
CA GLN A 104 -46.74 -24.57 -17.33
C GLN A 104 -47.69 -25.65 -16.77
N ALA A 105 -48.70 -25.28 -15.98
CA ALA A 105 -49.76 -26.18 -15.52
C ALA A 105 -51.07 -25.99 -16.30
#